data_AF-A0A5C9CVV1-F1
#
_entry.id   AF-A0A5C9CVV1-F1
#
_cell.length_a   1.000
_cell.length_b   1.000
_cell.length_c   1.000
_cell.angle_alpha   90.00
_cell.angle_beta   90.00
_cell.angle_gamma   90.00
#
_symmetry.space_group_name_H-M   'P 1'
#
loop_
_entity.id
_entity.type
_entity.pdbx_description
1 polymer ?
#
loop_
_entity_poly.entity_id
_entity_poly.type
_entity_poly.pdbx_seq_one_letter_code
_entity_poly.pdbx_strand_id
1 'polypeptide(L)'
;MKNRLAGLSLAAALLVGVSCATGQKAPSWVLSTPPADSANTYFVGSGPGPDPGSATVEATSNLIANIMQYIGVAVKVDTSATAKASLDSYSAEIRQTVETQSTNRLAGFKVLERYSSRDKATGRYVVHILASYATADLRKEKARIEGLFQEKIDAVAKPESEGDALAASGRVVDAATKYIEAMVAASGSDIDNAEIKVERNANKAREQISQLRFSFAGPGEIRASLGKAPGVALAIQVLAGRGGRTGLCHPFRWW
;
A
#
# COMPACT_ATOMS: atom_id res chain seq x y z
N MET A 1 -31.76 68.81 -51.83
CA MET A 1 -32.64 67.72 -52.31
C MET A 1 -32.03 66.39 -51.92
N LYS A 2 -32.76 65.62 -51.09
CA LYS A 2 -32.83 64.14 -50.95
C LYS A 2 -31.53 63.28 -50.98
N ASN A 3 -31.26 62.67 -49.81
CA ASN A 3 -30.56 61.40 -49.54
C ASN A 3 -30.76 60.31 -50.61
N ARG A 4 -29.76 59.42 -50.82
CA ARG A 4 -29.79 57.92 -50.91
C ARG A 4 -28.34 57.37 -51.03
N LEU A 5 -27.81 56.67 -50.01
CA LEU A 5 -27.75 55.21 -49.80
C LEU A 5 -26.60 54.45 -50.52
N ALA A 6 -25.65 54.02 -49.68
CA ALA A 6 -24.90 52.75 -49.61
C ALA A 6 -24.87 51.75 -50.78
N GLY A 7 -23.68 51.17 -51.00
CA GLY A 7 -23.49 49.93 -51.77
C GLY A 7 -22.09 49.33 -51.57
N LEU A 8 -21.91 48.56 -50.50
CA LEU A 8 -20.82 47.58 -50.34
C LEU A 8 -20.94 46.48 -51.40
N SER A 9 -19.82 45.98 -51.93
CA SER A 9 -19.75 44.65 -52.54
C SER A 9 -18.40 44.01 -52.24
N LEU A 10 -18.45 43.13 -51.25
CA LEU A 10 -17.40 42.25 -50.74
C LEU A 10 -17.33 41.01 -51.64
N ALA A 11 -16.18 40.71 -52.22
CA ALA A 11 -15.96 39.49 -52.99
C ALA A 11 -15.78 38.30 -52.03
N ALA A 12 -16.76 37.40 -52.00
CA ALA A 12 -16.70 36.14 -51.28
C ALA A 12 -16.10 35.05 -52.19
N ALA A 13 -14.92 34.57 -51.84
CA ALA A 13 -14.29 33.40 -52.47
C ALA A 13 -14.92 32.11 -51.93
N LEU A 14 -15.58 31.37 -52.82
CA LEU A 14 -16.04 29.99 -52.61
C LEU A 14 -14.83 29.04 -52.61
N LEU A 15 -14.37 28.66 -51.42
CA LEU A 15 -13.54 27.48 -51.22
C LEU A 15 -14.46 26.27 -51.02
N VAL A 16 -14.70 25.53 -52.11
CA VAL A 16 -15.34 24.21 -52.07
C VAL A 16 -14.38 23.24 -51.41
N GLY A 17 -14.63 22.94 -50.14
CA GLY A 17 -13.94 21.89 -49.38
C GLY A 17 -14.35 20.52 -49.91
N VAL A 18 -13.40 19.82 -50.52
CA VAL A 18 -13.46 18.38 -50.79
C VAL A 18 -13.41 17.65 -49.44
N SER A 19 -14.58 17.28 -48.89
CA SER A 19 -14.67 16.33 -47.78
C SER A 19 -14.34 14.93 -48.30
N CYS A 20 -13.05 14.61 -48.36
CA CYS A 20 -12.59 13.24 -48.48
C CYS A 20 -12.71 12.58 -47.09
N ALA A 21 -13.75 11.76 -46.91
CA ALA A 21 -13.93 10.88 -45.76
C ALA A 21 -12.79 9.85 -45.71
N THR A 22 -11.67 10.24 -45.11
CA THR A 22 -10.56 9.34 -44.79
C THR A 22 -10.84 8.72 -43.43
N GLY A 23 -11.08 7.41 -43.40
CA GLY A 23 -11.12 6.65 -42.15
C GLY A 23 -9.80 6.87 -41.41
N GLN A 24 -9.87 7.52 -40.25
CA GLN A 24 -8.72 7.91 -39.46
C GLN A 24 -7.91 6.66 -39.10
N LYS A 25 -6.75 6.49 -39.76
CA LYS A 25 -5.86 5.35 -39.56
C LYS A 25 -5.43 5.32 -38.10
N ALA A 26 -5.55 4.16 -37.46
CA ALA A 26 -5.15 3.99 -36.07
C ALA A 26 -3.67 4.39 -35.89
N PRO A 27 -3.34 5.21 -34.89
CA PRO A 27 -1.96 5.53 -34.57
C PRO A 27 -1.15 4.27 -34.25
N SER A 28 0.16 4.28 -34.55
CA SER A 28 1.03 3.12 -34.31
C SER A 28 1.09 2.69 -32.84
N TRP A 29 0.96 3.65 -31.91
CA TRP A 29 0.97 3.38 -30.47
C TRP A 29 -0.23 2.54 -29.98
N VAL A 30 -1.30 2.46 -30.77
CA VAL A 30 -2.46 1.58 -30.49
C VAL A 30 -2.09 0.10 -30.64
N LEU A 31 -1.18 -0.21 -31.55
CA LEU A 31 -0.73 -1.57 -31.84
C LEU A 31 0.52 -1.96 -31.04
N SER A 32 1.37 -0.99 -30.72
CA SER A 32 2.59 -1.21 -29.94
C SER A 32 2.88 0.00 -29.06
N THR A 33 2.85 -0.20 -27.74
CA THR A 33 3.27 0.81 -26.78
C THR A 33 4.67 1.32 -27.11
N PRO A 34 4.90 2.65 -27.16
CA PRO A 34 6.24 3.20 -27.39
C PRO A 34 7.22 2.70 -26.32
N PRO A 35 8.50 2.43 -26.67
CA PRO A 35 9.51 2.11 -25.68
C PRO A 35 9.73 3.29 -24.74
N ALA A 36 10.12 3.00 -23.49
CA ALA A 36 10.51 4.04 -22.55
C ALA A 36 11.73 4.82 -23.07
N ASP A 37 11.78 6.11 -22.77
CA ASP A 37 12.92 6.98 -23.05
C ASP A 37 13.67 7.35 -21.74
N SER A 38 14.65 8.25 -21.81
CA SER A 38 15.44 8.66 -20.64
C SER A 38 14.64 9.41 -19.57
N ALA A 39 13.52 10.04 -19.94
CA ALA A 39 12.68 10.87 -19.09
C ALA A 39 11.33 10.22 -18.73
N ASN A 40 10.75 9.41 -19.63
CA ASN A 40 9.38 8.92 -19.56
C ASN A 40 9.27 7.41 -19.82
N THR A 41 8.41 6.77 -19.05
CA THR A 41 7.86 5.45 -19.32
C THR A 41 6.45 5.60 -19.87
N TYR A 42 6.14 4.88 -20.95
CA TYR A 42 4.83 4.96 -21.60
C TYR A 42 3.92 3.79 -21.23
N PHE A 43 2.64 4.08 -21.10
CA PHE A 43 1.60 3.12 -20.78
C PHE A 43 0.43 3.30 -21.71
N VAL A 44 -0.15 2.18 -22.15
CA VAL A 44 -1.37 2.16 -22.94
C VAL A 44 -2.43 1.37 -22.17
N GLY A 45 -3.61 1.97 -22.01
CA GLY A 45 -4.81 1.29 -21.56
C GLY A 45 -5.83 1.23 -22.68
N SER A 46 -6.52 0.10 -22.79
CA SER A 46 -7.58 -0.10 -23.79
C SER A 46 -8.79 -0.76 -23.19
N GLY A 47 -9.98 -0.36 -23.62
CA GLY A 47 -11.23 -0.91 -23.10
C GLY A 47 -12.38 -0.80 -24.09
N PRO A 48 -13.17 -1.87 -24.27
CA PRO A 48 -14.41 -1.81 -25.05
C PRO A 48 -15.59 -1.31 -24.20
N GLY A 49 -16.61 -0.73 -24.85
CA GLY A 49 -17.84 -0.29 -24.18
C GLY A 49 -19.01 -0.05 -25.14
N PRO A 50 -20.26 -0.04 -24.64
CA PRO A 50 -21.43 0.30 -25.44
C PRO A 50 -21.41 1.75 -25.98
N ASP A 51 -20.71 2.66 -25.31
CA ASP A 51 -20.56 4.06 -25.67
C ASP A 51 -19.11 4.53 -25.40
N PRO A 52 -18.69 5.70 -25.93
CA PRO A 52 -17.33 6.20 -25.71
C PRO A 52 -16.97 6.44 -24.23
N GLY A 53 -17.93 6.78 -23.38
CA GLY A 53 -17.72 7.05 -21.97
C GLY A 53 -17.41 5.76 -21.20
N SER A 54 -18.26 4.75 -21.34
CA SER A 54 -18.02 3.43 -20.72
C SER A 54 -16.72 2.78 -21.21
N ALA A 55 -16.41 2.88 -22.51
CA ALA A 55 -15.13 2.42 -23.06
C ALA A 55 -13.93 3.18 -22.46
N THR A 56 -14.08 4.48 -22.18
CA THR A 56 -13.03 5.29 -21.53
C THR A 56 -12.79 4.86 -20.09
N VAL A 57 -13.84 4.55 -19.32
CA VAL A 57 -13.72 4.04 -17.95
C VAL A 57 -12.95 2.72 -17.94
N GLU A 58 -13.30 1.79 -18.83
CA GLU A 58 -12.63 0.51 -18.95
C GLU A 58 -11.16 0.67 -19.37
N ALA A 59 -10.88 1.51 -20.37
CA ALA A 59 -9.52 1.83 -20.80
C ALA A 59 -8.68 2.46 -19.68
N THR A 60 -9.31 3.28 -18.83
CA THR A 60 -8.66 3.90 -17.66
C THR A 60 -8.33 2.85 -16.59
N SER A 61 -9.25 1.94 -16.30
CA SER A 61 -9.01 0.83 -15.37
C SER A 61 -7.85 -0.04 -15.83
N ASN A 62 -7.79 -0.38 -17.12
CA ASN A 62 -6.70 -1.16 -17.70
C ASN A 62 -5.37 -0.38 -17.76
N LEU A 63 -5.41 0.94 -17.98
CA LEU A 63 -4.23 1.80 -17.87
C LEU A 63 -3.64 1.77 -16.46
N ILE A 64 -4.50 1.94 -15.44
CA ILE A 64 -4.12 1.87 -14.03
C ILE A 64 -3.52 0.50 -13.74
N ALA A 65 -4.16 -0.59 -14.15
CA ALA A 65 -3.66 -1.95 -13.94
C ALA A 65 -2.26 -2.17 -14.53
N ASN A 66 -1.98 -1.63 -15.72
CA ASN A 66 -0.66 -1.73 -16.36
C ASN A 66 0.42 -0.92 -15.62
N ILE A 67 0.09 0.30 -15.17
CA ILE A 67 0.99 1.11 -14.33
C ILE A 67 1.28 0.35 -13.02
N MET A 68 0.24 -0.19 -12.43
CA MET A 68 0.30 -0.96 -11.19
C MET A 68 1.18 -2.21 -11.29
N GLN A 69 1.05 -2.95 -12.39
CA GLN A 69 1.89 -4.11 -12.67
C GLN A 69 3.36 -3.71 -12.84
N TYR A 70 3.64 -2.58 -13.49
CA TYR A 70 5.00 -2.09 -13.66
C TYR A 70 5.66 -1.71 -12.33
N ILE A 71 4.92 -1.10 -11.41
CA ILE A 71 5.42 -0.78 -10.06
C ILE A 71 5.78 -2.10 -9.31
N GLY A 72 5.27 -3.26 -9.75
CA GLY A 72 5.57 -4.57 -9.17
C GLY A 72 4.79 -4.85 -7.89
N VAL A 73 3.74 -4.06 -7.69
CA VAL A 73 3.03 -3.93 -6.42
C VAL A 73 1.88 -4.94 -6.36
N ALA A 74 1.18 -5.22 -7.46
CA ALA A 74 0.02 -6.12 -7.49
C ALA A 74 0.18 -7.46 -6.71
N VAL A 75 1.35 -8.09 -6.74
CA VAL A 75 1.58 -9.37 -6.03
C VAL A 75 1.94 -9.19 -4.54
N LYS A 76 2.50 -8.03 -4.14
CA LYS A 76 2.99 -7.77 -2.78
C LYS A 76 2.07 -6.92 -1.90
N VAL A 77 1.16 -6.10 -2.47
CA VAL A 77 0.20 -5.28 -1.68
C VAL A 77 -1.13 -5.95 -1.41
N ASP A 78 -1.49 -7.02 -2.14
CA ASP A 78 -2.75 -7.73 -1.86
C ASP A 78 -2.81 -8.23 -0.41
N THR A 79 -1.64 -8.36 0.22
CA THR A 79 -1.51 -8.78 1.60
C THR A 79 -1.33 -7.64 2.58
N SER A 80 -1.38 -6.33 2.23
CA SER A 80 -1.24 -5.22 3.19
C SER A 80 -2.29 -4.09 3.10
N ALA A 81 -3.20 -3.89 4.07
CA ALA A 81 -4.27 -2.87 3.96
C ALA A 81 -3.76 -1.43 3.91
N THR A 82 -2.67 -1.07 4.59
CA THR A 82 -2.10 0.29 4.51
C THR A 82 -1.49 0.57 3.14
N ALA A 83 -0.74 -0.40 2.60
CA ALA A 83 -0.13 -0.24 1.29
C ALA A 83 -1.20 -0.32 0.18
N LYS A 84 -2.25 -1.14 0.35
CA LYS A 84 -3.46 -1.13 -0.47
C LYS A 84 -4.17 0.23 -0.43
N ALA A 85 -4.41 0.81 0.75
CA ALA A 85 -5.05 2.12 0.86
C ALA A 85 -4.23 3.23 0.18
N SER A 86 -2.91 3.20 0.35
CA SER A 86 -2.01 4.14 -0.34
C SER A 86 -2.09 3.97 -1.86
N LEU A 87 -2.29 2.74 -2.32
CA LEU A 87 -2.44 2.43 -3.72
C LEU A 87 -3.79 2.80 -4.32
N ASP A 88 -4.85 2.59 -3.56
CA ASP A 88 -6.21 2.96 -3.95
C ASP A 88 -6.30 4.48 -4.09
N SER A 89 -5.66 5.24 -3.17
CA SER A 89 -5.52 6.70 -3.28
C SER A 89 -4.78 7.10 -4.56
N TYR A 90 -3.64 6.46 -4.84
CA TYR A 90 -2.85 6.74 -6.04
C TYR A 90 -3.60 6.41 -7.33
N SER A 91 -4.31 5.29 -7.36
CA SER A 91 -5.16 4.87 -8.48
C SER A 91 -6.32 5.84 -8.71
N ALA A 92 -6.90 6.38 -7.64
CA ALA A 92 -7.94 7.40 -7.72
C ALA A 92 -7.41 8.71 -8.33
N GLU A 93 -6.19 9.13 -7.98
CA GLU A 93 -5.55 10.31 -8.58
C GLU A 93 -5.27 10.13 -10.08
N ILE A 94 -4.80 8.94 -10.51
CA ILE A 94 -4.64 8.61 -11.94
C ILE A 94 -5.99 8.70 -12.65
N ARG A 95 -7.02 8.05 -12.10
CA ARG A 95 -8.38 8.05 -12.68
C ARG A 95 -8.89 9.48 -12.85
N GLN A 96 -8.79 10.29 -11.78
CA GLN A 96 -9.19 11.68 -11.79
C GLN A 96 -8.45 12.49 -12.87
N THR A 97 -7.15 12.24 -13.07
CA THR A 97 -6.34 12.91 -14.09
C THR A 97 -6.79 12.54 -15.51
N VAL A 98 -7.08 11.26 -15.76
CA VAL A 98 -7.57 10.79 -17.07
C VAL A 98 -8.95 11.35 -17.41
N GLU A 99 -9.84 11.42 -16.42
CA GLU A 99 -11.20 11.96 -16.55
C GLU A 99 -11.20 13.47 -16.77
N THR A 100 -10.40 14.22 -16.00
CA THR A 100 -10.37 15.69 -16.09
C THR A 100 -9.44 16.23 -17.16
N GLN A 101 -8.69 15.37 -17.85
CA GLN A 101 -7.66 15.74 -18.82
C GLN A 101 -6.65 16.76 -18.23
N SER A 102 -6.47 16.75 -16.91
CA SER A 102 -5.68 17.75 -16.21
C SER A 102 -4.21 17.36 -16.20
N THR A 103 -3.35 18.11 -16.89
CA THR A 103 -1.91 17.84 -16.96
C THR A 103 -1.12 18.12 -15.68
N ASN A 104 -1.78 18.67 -14.65
CA ASN A 104 -1.10 19.25 -13.47
C ASN A 104 -1.40 18.53 -12.14
N ARG A 105 -2.31 17.55 -12.08
CA ARG A 105 -2.75 16.96 -10.80
C ARG A 105 -1.83 15.87 -10.26
N LEU A 106 -1.20 15.07 -11.12
CA LEU A 106 -0.35 13.96 -10.71
C LEU A 106 1.09 14.21 -11.15
N ALA A 107 2.03 14.18 -10.20
CA ALA A 107 3.45 14.42 -10.47
C ALA A 107 3.99 13.38 -11.47
N GLY A 108 4.40 13.86 -12.64
CA GLY A 108 5.02 13.05 -13.68
C GLY A 108 4.06 12.33 -14.63
N PHE A 109 2.78 12.16 -14.30
CA PHE A 109 1.80 11.46 -15.15
C PHE A 109 1.07 12.42 -16.11
N LYS A 110 1.00 12.06 -17.38
CA LYS A 110 0.33 12.85 -18.42
C LYS A 110 -0.38 11.94 -19.41
N VAL A 111 -1.62 12.27 -19.74
CA VAL A 111 -2.31 11.69 -20.90
C VAL A 111 -1.80 12.40 -22.14
N LEU A 112 -1.23 11.66 -23.09
CA LEU A 112 -0.68 12.20 -24.33
C LEU A 112 -1.69 12.20 -25.45
N GLU A 113 -2.30 11.03 -25.68
CA GLU A 113 -3.23 10.84 -26.80
C GLU A 113 -4.37 9.90 -26.40
N ARG A 114 -5.51 10.10 -27.06
CA ARG A 114 -6.69 9.24 -26.94
C ARG A 114 -7.18 8.91 -28.34
N TYR A 115 -7.38 7.63 -28.61
CA TYR A 115 -7.92 7.13 -29.85
C TYR A 115 -9.20 6.35 -29.55
N SER A 116 -10.29 6.71 -30.22
CA SER A 116 -11.53 5.95 -30.16
C SER A 116 -11.85 5.39 -31.54
N SER A 117 -12.27 4.14 -31.57
CA SER A 117 -12.77 3.51 -32.77
C SER A 117 -14.06 2.78 -32.45
N ARG A 118 -14.87 2.52 -33.48
CA ARG A 118 -16.03 1.67 -33.37
C ARG A 118 -15.72 0.35 -34.06
N ASP A 119 -15.77 -0.72 -33.29
CA ASP A 119 -15.69 -2.06 -33.84
C ASP A 119 -16.92 -2.31 -34.72
N LYS A 120 -16.70 -2.55 -36.01
CA LYS A 120 -17.76 -2.76 -36.98
C LYS A 120 -18.45 -4.12 -36.83
N ALA A 121 -17.79 -5.10 -36.23
CA ALA A 121 -18.33 -6.45 -36.01
C ALA A 121 -19.22 -6.50 -34.77
N THR A 122 -18.80 -5.87 -33.68
CA THR A 122 -19.55 -5.89 -32.40
C THR A 122 -20.40 -4.64 -32.17
N GLY A 123 -20.22 -3.59 -32.97
CA GLY A 123 -20.88 -2.29 -32.82
C GLY A 123 -20.42 -1.47 -31.61
N ARG A 124 -19.48 -2.00 -30.81
CA ARG A 124 -18.95 -1.41 -29.57
C ARG A 124 -17.88 -0.35 -29.86
N TYR A 125 -17.73 0.59 -28.95
CA TYR A 125 -16.61 1.51 -28.95
C TYR A 125 -15.41 0.85 -28.28
N VAL A 126 -14.22 1.09 -28.83
CA VAL A 126 -12.95 0.74 -28.21
C VAL A 126 -12.16 2.04 -28.05
N VAL A 127 -11.80 2.35 -26.82
CA VAL A 127 -10.97 3.51 -26.49
C VAL A 127 -9.59 3.02 -26.09
N HIS A 128 -8.57 3.69 -26.63
CA HIS A 128 -7.17 3.54 -26.26
C HIS A 128 -6.66 4.86 -25.70
N ILE A 129 -5.91 4.79 -24.60
CA ILE A 129 -5.34 5.95 -23.92
C ILE A 129 -3.83 5.72 -23.83
N LEU A 130 -3.07 6.61 -24.45
CA LEU A 130 -1.62 6.68 -24.29
C LEU A 130 -1.31 7.69 -23.19
N ALA A 131 -0.53 7.25 -22.21
CA ALA A 131 -0.01 8.10 -21.16
C ALA A 131 1.50 7.96 -21.04
N SER A 132 2.16 9.04 -20.64
CA SER A 132 3.55 9.05 -20.19
C SER A 132 3.61 9.26 -18.69
N TYR A 133 4.58 8.62 -18.06
CA TYR A 133 4.94 8.86 -16.67
C TYR A 133 6.43 9.21 -16.61
N ALA A 134 6.80 10.30 -15.95
CA ALA A 134 8.18 10.60 -15.64
C ALA A 134 8.86 9.41 -14.93
N THR A 135 9.87 8.82 -15.56
CA THR A 135 10.54 7.59 -15.09
C THR A 135 11.11 7.75 -13.69
N ALA A 136 11.61 8.94 -13.35
CA ALA A 136 12.11 9.26 -12.02
C ALA A 136 11.03 9.20 -10.94
N ASP A 137 9.86 9.81 -11.20
CA ASP A 137 8.74 9.83 -10.27
C ASP A 137 8.13 8.44 -10.10
N LEU A 138 8.03 7.66 -11.18
CA LEU A 138 7.55 6.29 -11.15
C LEU A 138 8.46 5.37 -10.31
N ARG A 139 9.78 5.54 -10.40
CA ARG A 139 10.75 4.82 -9.55
C ARG A 139 10.67 5.27 -8.09
N LYS A 140 10.48 6.56 -7.85
CA LYS A 140 10.29 7.10 -6.50
C LYS A 140 9.03 6.51 -5.85
N GLU A 141 7.95 6.42 -6.59
CA GLU A 141 6.69 5.87 -6.10
C GLU A 141 6.80 4.37 -5.80
N LYS A 142 7.46 3.62 -6.69
CA LYS A 142 7.83 2.23 -6.42
C LYS A 142 8.63 2.09 -5.11
N ALA A 143 9.69 2.87 -4.95
CA ALA A 143 10.53 2.80 -3.75
C ALA A 143 9.76 3.17 -2.48
N ARG A 144 8.84 4.15 -2.56
CA ARG A 144 7.97 4.54 -1.44
C ARG A 144 7.07 3.39 -1.00
N ILE A 145 6.40 2.72 -1.94
CA ILE A 145 5.50 1.60 -1.64
C ILE A 145 6.30 0.39 -1.12
N GLU A 146 7.44 0.07 -1.73
CA GLU A 146 8.34 -0.98 -1.24
C GLU A 146 8.84 -0.69 0.18
N GLY A 147 9.18 0.57 0.48
CA GLY A 147 9.58 1.00 1.82
C GLY A 147 8.49 0.82 2.87
N LEU A 148 7.24 1.20 2.56
CA LEU A 148 6.10 1.00 3.46
C LEU A 148 5.86 -0.50 3.75
N PHE A 149 6.02 -1.35 2.75
CA PHE A 149 5.90 -2.80 2.93
C PHE A 149 7.02 -3.37 3.80
N GLN A 150 8.27 -2.94 3.55
CA GLN A 150 9.40 -3.36 4.36
C GLN A 150 9.26 -2.91 5.82
N GLU A 151 8.72 -1.72 6.07
CA GLU A 151 8.44 -1.23 7.42
C GLU A 151 7.48 -2.17 8.19
N LYS A 152 6.45 -2.71 7.51
CA LYS A 152 5.53 -3.68 8.12
C LYS A 152 6.18 -5.02 8.42
N ILE A 153 7.01 -5.52 7.49
CA ILE A 153 7.80 -6.74 7.72
C ILE A 153 8.72 -6.54 8.93
N ASP A 154 9.42 -5.41 8.97
CA ASP A 154 10.35 -5.05 10.03
C ASP A 154 9.66 -4.88 11.39
N ALA A 155 8.44 -4.33 11.41
CA ALA A 155 7.65 -4.16 12.63
C ALA A 155 7.35 -5.49 13.33
N VAL A 156 7.32 -6.60 12.60
CA VAL A 156 7.18 -7.95 13.15
C VAL A 156 8.55 -8.61 13.38
N ALA A 157 9.47 -8.48 12.42
CA ALA A 157 10.75 -9.17 12.45
C ALA A 157 11.72 -8.61 13.51
N LYS A 158 11.73 -7.29 13.74
CA LYS A 158 12.64 -6.66 14.73
C LYS A 158 12.30 -7.08 16.16
N PRO A 159 11.05 -6.99 16.65
CA PRO A 159 10.73 -7.44 18.00
C PRO A 159 10.96 -8.96 18.17
N GLU A 160 10.69 -9.77 17.15
CA GLU A 160 11.01 -11.21 17.19
C GLU A 160 12.52 -11.45 17.36
N SER A 161 13.35 -10.78 16.57
CA SER A 161 14.82 -10.90 16.67
C SER A 161 15.37 -10.37 18.00
N GLU A 162 14.80 -9.29 18.54
CA GLU A 162 15.16 -8.79 19.87
C GLU A 162 14.77 -9.80 20.95
N GLY A 163 13.58 -10.41 20.84
CA GLY A 163 13.13 -11.48 21.71
C GLY A 163 14.06 -12.69 21.69
N ASP A 164 14.52 -13.10 20.50
CA ASP A 164 15.48 -14.19 20.33
C ASP A 164 16.82 -13.88 21.03
N ALA A 165 17.33 -12.65 20.89
CA ALA A 165 18.55 -12.20 21.56
C ALA A 165 18.39 -12.16 23.10
N LEU A 166 17.26 -11.67 23.59
CA LEU A 166 16.96 -11.61 25.03
C LEU A 166 16.82 -13.01 25.62
N ALA A 167 16.14 -13.92 24.92
CA ALA A 167 16.01 -15.32 25.32
C ALA A 167 17.38 -16.00 25.40
N ALA A 168 18.25 -15.79 24.42
CA ALA A 168 19.62 -16.30 24.43
C ALA A 168 20.44 -15.76 25.61
N SER A 169 20.17 -14.54 26.07
CA SER A 169 20.80 -13.93 27.24
C SER A 169 20.17 -14.34 28.59
N GLY A 170 19.13 -15.17 28.60
CA GLY A 170 18.43 -15.61 29.81
C GLY A 170 17.45 -14.57 30.39
N ARG A 171 17.19 -13.46 29.68
CA ARG A 171 16.25 -12.41 30.07
C ARG A 171 14.82 -12.78 29.71
N VAL A 172 14.28 -13.80 30.38
CA VAL A 172 13.02 -14.47 29.98
C VAL A 172 11.79 -13.54 29.95
N VAL A 173 11.67 -12.60 30.90
CA VAL A 173 10.53 -11.67 30.96
C VAL A 173 10.58 -10.69 29.79
N ASP A 174 11.77 -10.12 29.53
CA ASP A 174 11.96 -9.17 28.43
C ASP A 174 11.75 -9.86 27.08
N ALA A 175 12.25 -11.09 26.93
CA ALA A 175 12.02 -11.90 25.73
C ALA A 175 10.54 -12.18 25.50
N ALA A 176 9.80 -12.57 26.54
CA ALA A 176 8.35 -12.80 26.45
C ALA A 176 7.60 -11.54 26.00
N THR A 177 7.95 -10.38 26.56
CA THR A 177 7.38 -9.08 26.15
C THR A 177 7.64 -8.81 24.67
N LYS A 178 8.87 -9.02 24.18
CA LYS A 178 9.22 -8.80 22.78
C LYS A 178 8.51 -9.74 21.81
N TYR A 179 8.30 -11.00 22.18
CA TYR A 179 7.47 -11.90 21.38
C TYR A 179 5.99 -11.50 21.35
N ILE A 180 5.46 -10.95 22.45
CA ILE A 180 4.09 -10.39 22.49
C ILE A 180 4.00 -9.14 21.60
N GLU A 181 5.00 -8.25 21.63
CA GLU A 181 5.09 -7.12 20.69
C GLU A 181 5.08 -7.60 19.23
N ALA A 182 5.88 -8.63 18.90
CA ALA A 182 5.90 -9.26 17.58
C ALA A 182 4.53 -9.87 17.20
N MET A 183 3.85 -10.54 18.13
CA MET A 183 2.50 -11.07 17.92
C MET A 183 1.47 -9.98 17.64
N VAL A 184 1.46 -8.93 18.46
CA VAL A 184 0.51 -7.82 18.31
C VAL A 184 0.74 -7.15 16.96
N ALA A 185 1.99 -6.86 16.62
CA ALA A 185 2.36 -6.34 15.32
C ALA A 185 1.90 -7.26 14.18
N ALA A 186 2.12 -8.58 14.28
CA ALA A 186 1.71 -9.54 13.26
C ALA A 186 0.18 -9.65 13.13
N SER A 187 -0.56 -9.67 14.26
CA SER A 187 -2.02 -9.79 14.28
C SER A 187 -2.74 -8.56 13.72
N GLY A 188 -2.14 -7.38 13.88
CA GLY A 188 -2.62 -6.12 13.32
C GLY A 188 -2.00 -5.79 11.96
N SER A 189 -1.14 -6.66 11.44
CA SER A 189 -0.51 -6.48 10.15
C SER A 189 -1.09 -7.43 9.13
N ASP A 190 -1.48 -6.85 8.02
CA ASP A 190 -1.64 -7.54 6.77
C ASP A 190 -0.20 -7.70 6.20
N ILE A 191 0.44 -8.84 6.48
CA ILE A 191 1.68 -9.29 5.85
C ILE A 191 1.58 -10.78 5.55
N ASP A 192 2.39 -11.27 4.62
CA ASP A 192 2.45 -12.70 4.30
C ASP A 192 2.76 -13.55 5.54
N ASN A 193 1.97 -14.61 5.71
CA ASN A 193 2.10 -15.55 6.82
C ASN A 193 1.94 -14.89 8.21
N ALA A 194 1.15 -13.81 8.32
CA ALA A 194 0.86 -13.14 9.58
C ALA A 194 0.39 -14.15 10.66
N GLU A 195 -0.56 -15.03 10.34
CA GLU A 195 -1.05 -16.06 11.27
C GLU A 195 0.05 -16.99 11.77
N ILE A 196 0.91 -17.48 10.87
CA ILE A 196 2.07 -18.32 11.21
C ILE A 196 3.05 -17.55 12.11
N LYS A 197 3.27 -16.26 11.84
CA LYS A 197 4.12 -15.38 12.65
C LYS A 197 3.50 -15.14 14.03
N VAL A 198 2.19 -14.98 14.14
CA VAL A 198 1.47 -14.88 15.42
C VAL A 198 1.66 -16.17 16.22
N GLU A 199 1.37 -17.33 15.63
CA GLU A 199 1.48 -18.62 16.32
C GLU A 199 2.93 -18.89 16.77
N ARG A 200 3.91 -18.63 15.90
CA ARG A 200 5.32 -18.81 16.22
C ARG A 200 5.74 -17.94 17.40
N ASN A 201 5.39 -16.66 17.39
CA ASN A 201 5.75 -15.76 18.48
C ASN A 201 4.97 -16.07 19.77
N ALA A 202 3.73 -16.55 19.68
CA ALA A 202 2.97 -17.04 20.83
C ALA A 202 3.63 -18.24 21.50
N ASN A 203 4.11 -19.20 20.70
CA ASN A 203 4.83 -20.36 21.21
C ASN A 203 6.16 -19.96 21.86
N LYS A 204 6.92 -19.05 21.25
CA LYS A 204 8.15 -18.49 21.84
C LYS A 204 7.87 -17.77 23.16
N ALA A 205 6.83 -16.93 23.24
CA ALA A 205 6.42 -16.27 24.48
C ALA A 205 6.03 -17.28 25.57
N ARG A 206 5.23 -18.30 25.22
CA ARG A 206 4.84 -19.36 26.14
C ARG A 206 6.04 -20.12 26.68
N GLU A 207 7.02 -20.42 25.84
CA GLU A 207 8.27 -21.07 26.26
C GLU A 207 8.99 -20.23 27.32
N GLN A 208 9.12 -18.92 27.13
CA GLN A 208 9.76 -18.05 28.12
C GLN A 208 8.95 -17.96 29.42
N ILE A 209 7.64 -17.78 29.34
CA ILE A 209 6.75 -17.69 30.51
C ILE A 209 6.77 -19.00 31.32
N SER A 210 6.88 -20.16 30.67
CA SER A 210 6.94 -21.46 31.35
C SER A 210 8.15 -21.63 32.28
N GLN A 211 9.20 -20.83 32.05
CA GLN A 211 10.42 -20.79 32.87
C GLN A 211 10.27 -19.92 34.12
N LEU A 212 9.20 -19.12 34.21
CA LEU A 212 8.91 -18.32 35.40
C LEU A 212 8.50 -19.24 36.55
N ARG A 213 9.03 -18.92 37.73
CA ARG A 213 8.65 -19.52 39.00
C ARG A 213 8.28 -18.41 39.96
N PHE A 214 7.21 -18.62 40.72
CA PHE A 214 6.79 -17.70 41.77
C PHE A 214 7.13 -18.32 43.11
N SER A 215 7.81 -17.56 43.96
CA SER A 215 8.10 -17.94 45.34
C SER A 215 7.68 -16.83 46.28
N PHE A 216 7.33 -17.17 47.51
CA PHE A 216 7.15 -16.16 48.55
C PHE A 216 8.50 -15.54 48.90
N ALA A 217 8.57 -14.21 48.85
CA ALA A 217 9.64 -13.40 49.42
C ALA A 217 9.30 -13.08 50.88
N GLY A 218 9.19 -14.13 51.71
CA GLY A 218 8.82 -14.01 53.10
C GLY A 218 9.20 -15.25 53.91
N PRO A 219 9.03 -15.24 55.24
CA PRO A 219 9.27 -16.41 56.06
C PRO A 219 8.37 -17.58 55.61
N GLY A 220 8.91 -18.80 55.61
CA GLY A 220 8.21 -20.01 55.13
C GLY A 220 6.95 -20.39 55.92
N GLU A 221 6.67 -19.70 57.04
CA GLU A 221 5.47 -19.85 57.85
C GLU A 221 4.92 -18.45 58.18
N ILE A 222 3.66 -18.20 57.84
CA ILE A 222 2.96 -16.95 58.16
C ILE A 222 1.94 -17.24 59.26
N ARG A 223 2.12 -16.61 60.42
CA ARG A 223 1.18 -16.70 61.55
C ARG A 223 0.33 -15.44 61.60
N ALA A 224 -0.99 -15.62 61.52
CA ALA A 224 -1.97 -14.57 61.71
C ALA A 224 -3.08 -15.05 62.65
N SER A 225 -3.52 -14.18 63.54
CA SER A 225 -4.71 -14.42 64.36
C SER A 225 -5.97 -14.15 63.55
N LEU A 226 -7.03 -14.94 63.79
CA LEU A 226 -8.32 -14.77 63.11
C LEU A 226 -8.82 -13.32 63.26
N GLY A 227 -9.12 -12.65 62.14
CA GLY A 227 -9.59 -11.27 62.12
C GLY A 227 -8.51 -10.19 62.19
N LYS A 228 -7.21 -10.54 62.20
CA LYS A 228 -6.10 -9.57 62.10
C LYS A 228 -5.25 -9.83 60.87
N ALA A 229 -4.80 -8.76 60.22
CA ALA A 229 -3.83 -8.86 59.13
C ALA A 229 -2.53 -9.50 59.63
N PRO A 230 -1.86 -10.34 58.81
CA PRO A 230 -0.55 -10.87 59.15
C PRO A 230 0.43 -9.71 59.43
N GLY A 231 1.22 -9.84 60.49
CA GLY A 231 2.19 -8.81 60.91
C GLY A 231 3.41 -8.67 59.99
N VAL A 232 3.43 -9.40 58.88
CA VAL A 232 4.48 -9.39 57.86
C VAL A 232 3.86 -9.12 56.49
N ALA A 233 4.53 -8.30 55.70
CA ALA A 233 4.13 -8.05 54.31
C ALA A 233 4.30 -9.33 53.50
N LEU A 234 3.25 -9.69 52.74
CA LEU A 234 3.30 -10.77 51.77
C LEU A 234 3.96 -10.23 50.50
N ALA A 235 5.20 -10.64 50.24
CA ALA A 235 5.87 -10.33 48.98
C ALA A 235 5.99 -11.60 48.13
N ILE A 236 5.81 -11.47 46.82
CA ILE A 236 6.02 -12.54 45.85
C ILE A 236 7.27 -12.17 45.04
N GLN A 237 8.19 -13.12 44.92
CA GLN A 237 9.34 -13.01 44.02
C GLN A 237 9.09 -13.82 42.76
N VAL A 238 9.37 -13.20 41.62
CA VAL A 238 9.44 -13.88 40.32
C VAL A 238 10.87 -14.31 40.10
N LEU A 239 11.07 -15.61 39.92
CA LEU A 239 12.34 -16.25 39.58
C LEU A 239 12.30 -16.60 38.09
N ALA A 240 13.28 -16.11 37.37
CA ALA A 240 13.52 -16.42 35.96
C ALA A 240 14.77 -17.29 35.85
N GLY A 241 14.66 -18.50 35.29
CA GLY A 241 15.85 -19.26 34.91
C GLY A 241 15.66 -20.76 34.76
N ARG A 242 16.36 -21.32 33.77
CA ARG A 242 16.60 -22.76 33.60
C ARG A 242 17.66 -23.21 34.62
N GLY A 243 17.26 -23.27 35.89
CA GLY A 243 18.13 -23.70 36.99
C GLY A 243 19.12 -22.63 37.47
N GLY A 244 18.91 -22.13 38.69
CA GLY A 244 20.01 -21.86 39.62
C GLY A 244 20.80 -20.56 39.51
N ARG A 245 20.37 -19.51 38.79
CA ARG A 245 20.95 -18.17 38.96
C ARG A 245 19.88 -17.11 39.13
N THR A 246 19.72 -16.69 40.38
CA THR A 246 18.92 -15.56 40.83
C THR A 246 19.42 -14.26 40.21
N GLY A 247 18.80 -13.83 39.12
CA GLY A 247 18.82 -12.44 38.70
C GLY A 247 18.00 -11.61 39.69
N LEU A 248 18.62 -10.57 40.27
CA LEU A 248 17.97 -9.63 41.18
C LEU A 248 16.79 -8.94 40.49
N CYS A 249 15.56 -9.35 40.81
CA CYS A 249 14.36 -8.57 40.52
C CYS A 249 14.28 -7.39 41.50
N HIS A 250 14.22 -6.16 40.97
CA HIS A 250 13.89 -4.98 41.76
C HIS A 250 12.48 -5.11 42.37
N PRO A 251 12.27 -4.65 43.61
CA PRO A 251 10.97 -4.75 44.27
C PRO A 251 9.94 -3.85 43.57
N PHE A 252 8.94 -4.46 42.94
CA PHE A 252 7.73 -3.79 42.49
C PHE A 252 6.90 -3.42 43.73
N ARG A 253 6.84 -2.12 44.05
CA ARG A 253 5.91 -1.58 45.04
C ARG A 253 4.54 -1.41 44.39
N TRP A 254 3.60 -2.26 44.76
CA TRP A 254 2.18 -1.97 44.57
C TRP A 254 1.78 -0.96 45.65
N TRP A 255 1.26 0.19 45.21
CA TRP A 255 0.60 1.16 46.08
C TRP A 255 -0.76 0.62 46.52
#